data_AF-A0A9P3KA56-F1
#
_entry.id   AF-A0A9P3KA56-F1
#
_cell.length_a   1.000
_cell.length_b   1.000
_cell.length_c   1.000
_cell.angle_alpha   90.00
_cell.angle_beta   90.00
_cell.angle_gamma   90.00
#
_symmetry.space_group_name_H-M   'P 1'
#
loop_
_entity.id
_entity.type
_entity.pdbx_description
1 polymer ?
#
loop_
_entity_poly.entity_id
_entity_poly.type
_entity_poly.pdbx_seq_one_letter_code
_entity_poly.pdbx_strand_id
1 'polypeptide(L)'
;MPKVQKLHDACRAAFLGSELPDAQGLERVRTILDAIRPADVGLEAMAAGAEGSPGRAGSGAKGGGGRGGKGGARGQDSRRPGQGGTGGKQARWSPPITYLHVYECDDFSIGIFCLPASACIPLHNHPGMTVLSKLLYGSMHIRSFDWVRPMDDAASAAALATATAAAASAAAAAGSAAASPDVRLAELVEDQVLTAPCATEVLHPTCGGNLHAFTAVTACAVLDVLAPPYNADAGRHCSYFHELSSLSTLPLPPGINGGRGNPFCWLEEFQPSDDFVVQRGQYRGPKVIERRKPVHSPSSTAVAKAPRTSFRSSSIPAAPPPSAAPLPQPGVDSVSSIEAGR
;
A
#
# COMPACT_ATOMS: atom_id res chain seq x y z
N MET A 1 -19.87 21.21 10.83
CA MET A 1 -19.33 20.65 9.57
C MET A 1 -18.60 19.35 9.89
N PRO A 2 -18.90 18.23 9.20
CA PRO A 2 -18.19 16.96 9.40
C PRO A 2 -16.67 17.12 9.20
N LYS A 3 -15.86 16.36 9.96
CA LYS A 3 -14.39 16.46 9.84
C LYS A 3 -13.88 16.02 8.47
N VAL A 4 -14.53 15.03 7.86
CA VAL A 4 -14.21 14.59 6.49
C VAL A 4 -14.43 15.71 5.47
N GLN A 5 -15.47 16.54 5.66
CA GLN A 5 -15.66 17.74 4.82
C GLN A 5 -14.56 18.78 5.07
N LYS A 6 -14.17 19.02 6.34
CA LYS A 6 -13.04 19.91 6.67
C LYS A 6 -11.73 19.44 6.03
N LEU A 7 -11.48 18.12 6.05
CA LEU A 7 -10.32 17.50 5.44
C LEU A 7 -10.31 17.75 3.93
N HIS A 8 -11.42 17.44 3.24
CA HIS A 8 -11.57 17.74 1.81
C HIS A 8 -11.31 19.22 1.50
N ASP A 9 -11.93 20.14 2.25
CA ASP A 9 -11.79 21.58 2.00
C ASP A 9 -10.35 22.06 2.20
N ALA A 10 -9.63 21.51 3.19
CA ALA A 10 -8.22 21.78 3.43
C ALA A 10 -7.32 21.18 2.34
N CYS A 11 -7.59 19.94 1.90
CA CYS A 11 -6.87 19.30 0.80
C CYS A 11 -7.03 20.13 -0.49
N ARG A 12 -8.26 20.55 -0.80
CA ARG A 12 -8.53 21.43 -1.94
C ARG A 12 -7.75 22.75 -1.85
N ALA A 13 -7.64 23.35 -0.66
CA ALA A 13 -6.88 24.57 -0.48
C ALA A 13 -5.36 24.36 -0.58
N ALA A 14 -4.86 23.16 -0.27
CA ALA A 14 -3.44 22.85 -0.27
C ALA A 14 -2.91 22.33 -1.63
N PHE A 15 -3.71 21.54 -2.33
CA PHE A 15 -3.26 20.76 -3.48
C PHE A 15 -3.86 21.20 -4.82
N LEU A 16 -4.99 21.92 -4.84
CA LEU A 16 -5.66 22.24 -6.10
C LEU A 16 -4.84 23.22 -6.94
N GLY A 17 -4.37 22.77 -8.12
CA GLY A 17 -3.62 23.60 -9.06
C GLY A 17 -2.20 23.98 -8.61
N SER A 18 -1.67 23.31 -7.59
CA SER A 18 -0.27 23.43 -7.19
C SER A 18 0.50 22.16 -7.59
N GLU A 19 1.72 22.31 -8.10
CA GLU A 19 2.59 21.16 -8.39
C GLU A 19 3.12 20.51 -7.10
N LEU A 20 3.26 21.30 -6.03
CA LEU A 20 3.65 20.87 -4.69
C LEU A 20 2.86 21.64 -3.63
N PRO A 21 2.41 20.97 -2.55
CA PRO A 21 1.73 21.65 -1.44
C PRO A 21 2.65 22.63 -0.72
N ASP A 22 2.13 23.82 -0.40
CA ASP A 22 2.81 24.72 0.53
C ASP A 22 2.85 24.09 1.94
N ALA A 23 3.93 24.33 2.69
CA ALA A 23 4.15 23.70 4.01
C ALA A 23 3.02 24.01 5.01
N GLN A 24 2.40 25.17 4.90
CA GLN A 24 1.29 25.57 5.77
C GLN A 24 0.00 24.80 5.43
N GLY A 25 -0.23 24.52 4.15
CA GLY A 25 -1.31 23.71 3.62
C GLY A 25 -1.18 22.28 4.06
N LEU A 26 0.02 21.72 3.95
CA LEU A 26 0.31 20.38 4.43
C LEU A 26 0.06 20.24 5.93
N GLU A 27 0.54 21.21 6.74
CA GLU A 27 0.33 21.20 8.19
C GLU A 27 -1.15 21.36 8.56
N ARG A 28 -1.93 22.16 7.81
CA ARG A 28 -3.39 22.26 7.99
C ARG A 28 -4.08 20.92 7.75
N VAL A 29 -3.69 20.19 6.69
CA VAL A 29 -4.25 18.86 6.38
C VAL A 29 -3.87 17.88 7.50
N ARG A 30 -2.60 17.87 7.92
CA ARG A 30 -2.08 17.03 9.01
C ARG A 30 -2.83 17.25 10.33
N THR A 31 -2.98 18.50 10.75
CA THR A 31 -3.72 18.87 11.97
C THR A 31 -5.17 18.36 11.94
N ILE A 32 -5.82 18.37 10.77
CA ILE A 32 -7.19 17.84 10.64
C ILE A 32 -7.19 16.31 10.72
N LEU A 33 -6.24 15.63 10.07
CA LEU A 33 -6.08 14.18 10.14
C LEU A 33 -5.85 13.70 11.58
N ASP A 34 -5.00 14.39 12.34
CA ASP A 34 -4.75 14.07 13.76
C ASP A 34 -6.01 14.15 14.63
N ALA A 35 -6.96 15.00 14.25
CA ALA A 35 -8.22 15.14 14.94
C ALA A 35 -9.30 14.13 14.52
N ILE A 36 -9.13 13.40 13.40
CA ILE A 36 -10.12 12.42 12.90
C ILE A 36 -10.11 11.16 13.75
N ARG A 37 -11.31 10.71 14.12
CA ARG A 37 -11.56 9.45 14.86
C ARG A 37 -12.33 8.46 13.97
N PRO A 38 -12.37 7.16 14.31
CA PRO A 38 -13.13 6.16 13.56
C PRO A 38 -14.61 6.55 13.31
N ALA A 39 -15.28 7.14 14.30
CA ALA A 39 -16.67 7.58 14.19
C ALA A 39 -16.87 8.74 13.17
N ASP A 40 -15.83 9.55 12.93
CA ASP A 40 -15.92 10.65 11.95
C ASP A 40 -15.96 10.14 10.50
N VAL A 41 -15.56 8.87 10.29
CA VAL A 41 -15.49 8.20 8.98
C VAL A 41 -16.37 6.95 8.89
N GLY A 42 -17.24 6.71 9.87
CA GLY A 42 -18.21 5.60 9.87
C GLY A 42 -17.60 4.22 10.17
N LEU A 43 -16.54 4.17 10.97
CA LEU A 43 -15.83 2.94 11.36
C LEU A 43 -15.94 2.62 12.86
N GLU A 44 -16.85 3.26 13.59
CA GLU A 44 -17.01 3.12 15.03
C GLU A 44 -17.24 1.67 15.47
N ALA A 45 -18.06 0.91 14.75
CA ALA A 45 -18.34 -0.49 15.07
C ALA A 45 -17.13 -1.40 14.84
N MET A 46 -16.35 -1.13 13.79
CA MET A 46 -15.14 -1.91 13.50
C MET A 46 -14.03 -1.63 14.52
N ALA A 47 -13.87 -0.36 14.91
CA ALA A 47 -12.93 0.02 15.97
C ALA A 47 -13.28 -0.65 17.31
N ALA A 48 -14.56 -0.64 17.71
CA ALA A 48 -14.99 -1.29 18.94
C ALA A 48 -14.77 -2.82 18.92
N GLY A 49 -14.97 -3.47 17.77
CA GLY A 49 -14.71 -4.91 17.61
C GLY A 49 -13.23 -5.29 17.66
N ALA A 50 -12.33 -4.40 17.24
CA ALA A 50 -10.88 -4.62 17.27
C ALA A 50 -10.32 -4.62 18.70
N GLU A 51 -10.86 -3.79 19.60
CA GLU A 51 -10.43 -3.73 21.01
C GLU A 51 -10.88 -4.96 21.83
N GLY A 52 -11.97 -5.61 21.44
CA GLY A 52 -12.57 -6.73 22.17
C GLY A 52 -11.96 -8.11 21.89
N SER A 53 -11.00 -8.24 20.96
CA SER A 53 -10.34 -9.51 20.63
C SER A 53 -9.00 -9.63 21.35
N PRO A 54 -8.91 -10.36 22.48
CA PRO A 54 -7.62 -10.58 23.13
C PRO A 54 -6.71 -11.37 22.19
N GLY A 55 -5.60 -10.75 21.80
CA GLY A 55 -4.51 -11.41 21.09
C GLY A 55 -4.10 -12.65 21.86
N ARG A 56 -4.18 -13.82 21.21
CA ARG A 56 -3.76 -15.09 21.77
C ARG A 56 -2.24 -15.07 21.91
N ALA A 57 -1.75 -14.58 23.06
CA ALA A 57 -0.35 -14.62 23.43
C ALA A 57 0.17 -16.06 23.30
N GLY A 58 1.26 -16.25 22.57
CA GLY A 58 1.92 -17.54 22.42
C GLY A 58 2.29 -18.10 23.78
N SER A 59 1.66 -19.20 24.17
CA SER A 59 2.02 -19.93 25.38
C SER A 59 3.37 -20.62 25.13
N GLY A 60 4.43 -20.04 25.68
CA GLY A 60 5.72 -20.70 25.84
C GLY A 60 5.55 -21.98 26.66
N ALA A 61 5.85 -23.11 26.04
CA ALA A 61 5.90 -24.40 26.72
C ALA A 61 7.08 -24.40 27.71
N LYS A 62 6.78 -24.28 29.01
CA LYS A 62 7.71 -24.71 30.06
C LYS A 62 7.37 -26.14 30.45
N GLY A 63 8.33 -27.03 30.20
CA GLY A 63 8.30 -28.41 30.66
C GLY A 63 8.31 -28.49 32.19
N GLY A 64 7.52 -29.42 32.71
CA GLY A 64 7.51 -29.81 34.11
C GLY A 64 7.08 -31.28 34.19
N GLY A 65 8.04 -32.15 34.53
CA GLY A 65 7.80 -33.58 34.70
C GLY A 65 6.99 -33.89 35.96
N GLY A 66 6.21 -34.97 35.89
CA GLY A 66 5.50 -35.54 37.03
C GLY A 66 5.10 -36.98 36.74
N ARG A 67 5.69 -37.92 37.50
CA ARG A 67 5.51 -39.36 37.42
C ARG A 67 4.18 -39.82 38.07
N GLY A 68 3.58 -40.86 37.50
CA GLY A 68 3.06 -42.01 38.26
C GLY A 68 1.54 -42.15 38.38
N GLY A 69 1.04 -43.38 38.14
CA GLY A 69 -0.20 -43.87 38.75
C GLY A 69 -1.14 -44.65 37.85
N LYS A 70 -1.13 -45.98 38.00
CA LYS A 70 -1.92 -47.02 37.30
C LYS A 70 -3.45 -46.92 37.52
N GLY A 71 -4.22 -47.48 36.59
CA GLY A 71 -5.43 -48.27 36.94
C GLY A 71 -6.55 -48.33 35.90
N GLY A 72 -7.03 -49.55 35.62
CA GLY A 72 -8.45 -49.79 35.30
C GLY A 72 -8.79 -50.18 33.87
N ALA A 73 -9.45 -51.33 33.70
CA ALA A 73 -9.72 -52.01 32.44
C ALA A 73 -11.22 -52.08 32.11
N ARG A 74 -11.49 -52.33 30.81
CA ARG A 74 -12.67 -53.01 30.22
C ARG A 74 -14.03 -52.28 30.17
N GLY A 75 -14.54 -52.16 28.94
CA GLY A 75 -15.96 -52.03 28.60
C GLY A 75 -16.16 -52.13 27.08
N GLN A 76 -16.62 -53.29 26.61
CA GLN A 76 -17.08 -53.54 25.24
C GLN A 76 -18.53 -53.02 25.12
N ASP A 77 -18.96 -52.43 23.98
CA ASP A 77 -19.89 -53.09 23.05
C ASP A 77 -20.25 -52.23 21.80
N SER A 78 -20.71 -52.96 20.80
CA SER A 78 -21.14 -52.76 19.41
C SER A 78 -21.89 -51.51 18.90
N ARG A 79 -21.44 -51.05 17.72
CA ARG A 79 -22.14 -50.78 16.42
C ARG A 79 -23.50 -50.04 16.40
N ARG A 80 -23.52 -48.83 15.82
CA ARG A 80 -24.23 -48.50 14.53
C ARG A 80 -23.89 -47.07 14.02
N PRO A 81 -24.06 -46.79 12.70
CA PRO A 81 -23.39 -45.70 12.00
C PRO A 81 -24.29 -44.48 11.72
N GLY A 82 -23.64 -43.33 11.49
CA GLY A 82 -24.16 -42.25 10.66
C GLY A 82 -24.65 -41.01 11.41
N GLN A 83 -23.78 -40.01 11.55
CA GLN A 83 -24.01 -38.69 10.95
C GLN A 83 -22.69 -37.92 10.96
N GLY A 84 -22.12 -37.71 9.78
CA GLY A 84 -20.92 -36.92 9.58
C GLY A 84 -21.21 -35.47 9.91
N GLY A 85 -20.95 -35.08 11.16
CA GLY A 85 -20.66 -33.70 11.50
C GLY A 85 -19.32 -33.36 10.89
N THR A 86 -19.32 -32.92 9.63
CA THR A 86 -18.18 -32.21 9.06
C THR A 86 -17.99 -30.97 9.92
N GLY A 87 -17.13 -31.09 10.94
CA GLY A 87 -16.36 -29.97 11.46
C GLY A 87 -15.66 -29.40 10.24
N GLY A 88 -16.31 -28.43 9.60
CA GLY A 88 -15.76 -27.67 8.51
C GLY A 88 -14.49 -27.09 9.05
N LYS A 89 -13.36 -27.67 8.62
CA LYS A 89 -12.05 -27.04 8.77
C LYS A 89 -12.23 -25.67 8.14
N GLN A 90 -12.43 -24.64 8.95
CA GLN A 90 -12.43 -23.25 8.50
C GLN A 90 -11.12 -23.09 7.75
N ALA A 91 -11.21 -22.99 6.43
CA ALA A 91 -10.07 -22.61 5.63
C ALA A 91 -9.65 -21.23 6.16
N ARG A 92 -8.43 -21.16 6.68
CA ARG A 92 -7.83 -20.01 7.37
C ARG A 92 -7.48 -18.90 6.38
N TRP A 93 -8.42 -18.45 5.56
CA TRP A 93 -8.25 -17.21 4.82
C TRP A 93 -8.65 -16.07 5.73
N SER A 94 -7.66 -15.30 6.20
CA SER A 94 -7.93 -13.96 6.72
C SER A 94 -8.76 -13.20 5.68
N PRO A 95 -9.75 -12.39 6.08
CA PRO A 95 -10.51 -11.60 5.13
C PRO A 95 -9.57 -10.72 4.28
N PRO A 96 -9.96 -10.39 3.04
CA PRO A 96 -9.15 -9.51 2.19
C PRO A 96 -9.10 -8.09 2.79
N ILE A 97 -8.08 -7.33 2.38
CA ILE A 97 -7.98 -5.90 2.71
C ILE A 97 -9.13 -5.17 2.02
N THR A 98 -9.79 -4.26 2.74
CA THR A 98 -10.89 -3.47 2.18
C THR A 98 -10.46 -2.02 1.97
N TYR A 99 -10.66 -1.48 0.76
CA TYR A 99 -10.47 -0.07 0.45
C TYR A 99 -11.81 0.67 0.41
N LEU A 100 -11.96 1.68 1.26
CA LEU A 100 -13.12 2.58 1.29
C LEU A 100 -12.75 3.89 0.60
N HIS A 101 -13.28 4.09 -0.60
CA HIS A 101 -13.12 5.33 -1.34
C HIS A 101 -13.96 6.45 -0.71
N VAL A 102 -13.34 7.57 -0.35
CA VAL A 102 -14.02 8.75 0.21
C VAL A 102 -14.18 9.84 -0.83
N TYR A 103 -13.10 10.19 -1.53
CA TYR A 103 -13.07 11.25 -2.54
C TYR A 103 -11.83 11.10 -3.45
N GLU A 104 -11.92 11.57 -4.70
CA GLU A 104 -10.78 11.66 -5.63
C GLU A 104 -11.00 12.74 -6.68
N CYS A 105 -9.90 13.45 -7.01
CA CYS A 105 -9.75 14.28 -8.20
C CYS A 105 -8.29 14.22 -8.68
N ASP A 106 -7.96 14.94 -9.76
CA ASP A 106 -6.62 14.87 -10.35
C ASP A 106 -5.49 15.31 -9.39
N ASP A 107 -5.78 16.24 -8.48
CA ASP A 107 -4.78 16.79 -7.54
C ASP A 107 -4.64 15.99 -6.22
N PHE A 108 -5.68 15.28 -5.77
CA PHE A 108 -5.60 14.46 -4.55
C PHE A 108 -6.70 13.41 -4.44
N SER A 109 -6.46 12.38 -3.63
CA SER A 109 -7.46 11.38 -3.24
C SER A 109 -7.49 11.19 -1.73
N ILE A 110 -8.64 10.73 -1.23
CA ILE A 110 -8.88 10.37 0.17
C ILE A 110 -9.45 8.95 0.19
N GLY A 111 -8.74 8.04 0.84
CA GLY A 111 -9.12 6.64 0.93
C GLY A 111 -8.81 6.05 2.30
N ILE A 112 -9.49 4.95 2.64
CA ILE A 112 -9.24 4.25 3.91
C ILE A 112 -9.00 2.77 3.60
N PHE A 113 -7.87 2.25 4.06
CA PHE A 113 -7.60 0.81 4.06
C PHE A 113 -8.00 0.22 5.41
N CYS A 114 -8.87 -0.78 5.40
CA CYS A 114 -9.19 -1.60 6.56
C CYS A 114 -8.49 -2.96 6.42
N LEU A 115 -7.54 -3.22 7.32
CA LEU A 115 -6.71 -4.42 7.29
C LEU A 115 -7.13 -5.36 8.43
N PRO A 116 -7.52 -6.60 8.12
CA PRO A 116 -7.64 -7.65 9.14
C PRO A 116 -6.29 -7.95 9.79
N ALA A 117 -6.30 -8.53 10.99
CA ALA A 117 -5.06 -8.93 11.66
C ALA A 117 -4.21 -9.84 10.76
N SER A 118 -2.90 -9.58 10.73
CA SER A 118 -1.90 -10.23 9.87
C SER A 118 -2.01 -9.94 8.37
N ALA A 119 -2.98 -9.13 7.91
CA ALA A 119 -2.99 -8.69 6.52
C ALA A 119 -1.82 -7.74 6.25
N CYS A 120 -1.26 -7.82 5.05
CA CYS A 120 -0.10 -7.03 4.62
C CYS A 120 -0.39 -6.31 3.32
N ILE A 121 -0.07 -5.01 3.26
CA ILE A 121 0.14 -4.29 2.01
C ILE A 121 1.65 -4.39 1.75
N PRO A 122 2.09 -5.11 0.71
CA PRO A 122 3.50 -5.32 0.43
C PRO A 122 4.24 -4.00 0.23
N LEU A 123 5.57 -4.04 0.36
CA LEU A 123 6.42 -2.86 0.14
C LEU A 123 6.15 -2.28 -1.24
N HIS A 124 5.78 -1.00 -1.29
CA HIS A 124 5.45 -0.30 -2.53
C HIS A 124 5.89 1.16 -2.48
N ASN A 125 6.02 1.80 -3.64
CA ASN A 125 6.43 3.19 -3.77
C ASN A 125 5.28 4.15 -4.08
N HIS A 126 5.49 5.45 -3.87
CA HIS A 126 4.55 6.52 -4.22
C HIS A 126 5.25 7.57 -5.12
N PRO A 127 5.48 7.26 -6.41
CA PRO A 127 6.33 8.05 -7.30
C PRO A 127 5.78 9.47 -7.53
N GLY A 128 6.54 10.49 -7.12
CA GLY A 128 6.16 11.90 -7.32
C GLY A 128 5.05 12.38 -6.38
N MET A 129 4.72 11.62 -5.33
CA MET A 129 3.57 11.88 -4.47
C MET A 129 3.99 12.29 -3.06
N THR A 130 3.19 13.18 -2.45
CA THR A 130 3.16 13.37 -0.99
C THR A 130 1.96 12.61 -0.44
N VAL A 131 2.16 11.82 0.61
CA VAL A 131 1.08 11.04 1.24
C VAL A 131 1.04 11.32 2.73
N LEU A 132 -0.16 11.58 3.25
CA LEU A 132 -0.43 11.71 4.68
C LEU A 132 -1.26 10.52 5.14
N SER A 133 -0.75 9.79 6.13
CA SER A 133 -1.34 8.53 6.59
C SER A 133 -1.65 8.60 8.08
N LYS A 134 -2.91 8.31 8.44
CA LYS A 134 -3.38 8.32 9.82
C LYS A 134 -3.95 6.95 10.21
N LEU A 135 -3.30 6.29 11.16
CA LEU A 135 -3.86 5.11 11.82
C LEU A 135 -5.05 5.53 12.70
N LEU A 136 -6.24 5.06 12.36
CA LEU A 136 -7.51 5.42 13.00
C LEU A 136 -7.80 4.58 14.26
N TYR A 137 -7.50 3.29 14.19
CA TYR A 137 -7.61 2.34 15.31
C TYR A 137 -6.69 1.14 15.08
N GLY A 138 -6.50 0.33 16.12
CA GLY A 138 -5.68 -0.88 16.06
C GLY A 138 -4.18 -0.58 16.05
N SER A 139 -3.40 -1.55 15.59
CA SER A 139 -1.95 -1.49 15.54
C SER A 139 -1.40 -2.15 14.28
N MET A 140 -0.32 -1.59 13.75
CA MET A 140 0.38 -2.10 12.58
C MET A 140 1.88 -1.92 12.70
N HIS A 141 2.61 -2.85 12.14
CA HIS A 141 4.03 -2.71 11.87
C HIS A 141 4.19 -1.96 10.55
N ILE A 142 5.01 -0.91 10.58
CA ILE A 142 5.40 -0.13 9.41
C ILE A 142 6.89 -0.32 9.23
N ARG A 143 7.26 -0.63 7.99
CA ARG A 143 8.65 -0.63 7.53
C ARG A 143 8.74 0.28 6.32
N SER A 144 9.56 1.32 6.37
CA SER A 144 9.66 2.32 5.31
C SER A 144 11.09 2.62 4.92
N PHE A 145 11.28 3.02 3.67
CA PHE A 145 12.57 3.24 3.05
C PHE A 145 12.53 4.43 2.10
N ASP A 146 13.70 5.02 1.89
CA ASP A 146 13.93 5.97 0.80
C ASP A 146 15.03 5.46 -0.12
N TRP A 147 14.92 5.76 -1.41
CA TRP A 147 15.97 5.45 -2.36
C TRP A 147 17.25 6.19 -2.02
N VAL A 148 18.37 5.46 -1.97
CA VAL A 148 19.68 6.09 -1.89
C VAL A 148 19.92 6.86 -3.19
N ARG A 149 20.28 8.13 -3.04
CA ARG A 149 20.65 9.00 -4.17
C ARG A 149 22.15 9.21 -4.22
N PRO A 150 22.73 9.38 -5.42
CA PRO A 150 24.10 9.85 -5.50
C PRO A 150 24.18 11.27 -4.91
N MET A 151 25.33 11.61 -4.34
CA MET A 151 25.67 12.99 -4.04
C MET A 151 25.79 13.78 -5.35
N ASP A 152 25.81 15.12 -5.28
CA ASP A 152 25.86 16.02 -6.44
C ASP A 152 27.24 16.03 -7.15
N ASP A 153 27.84 14.85 -7.35
CA ASP A 153 29.07 14.64 -8.07
C ASP A 153 29.02 13.36 -8.94
N ALA A 154 29.77 13.39 -10.04
CA ALA A 154 29.77 12.31 -11.02
C ALA A 154 30.38 11.01 -10.48
N ALA A 155 31.26 11.09 -9.48
CA ALA A 155 31.93 9.92 -8.92
C ALA A 155 30.96 9.09 -8.07
N SER A 156 30.12 9.75 -7.25
CA SER A 156 29.06 9.14 -6.46
C SER A 156 28.01 8.47 -7.36
N ALA A 157 27.58 9.15 -8.42
CA ALA A 157 26.67 8.58 -9.42
C ALA A 157 27.24 7.31 -10.09
N ALA A 158 28.50 7.35 -10.52
CA ALA A 158 29.16 6.19 -11.12
C ALA A 158 29.35 5.04 -10.12
N ALA A 159 29.66 5.35 -8.86
CA ALA A 159 29.79 4.36 -7.79
C ALA A 159 28.46 3.65 -7.49
N LEU A 160 27.37 4.40 -7.34
CA LEU A 160 26.04 3.83 -7.10
C LEU A 160 25.57 2.98 -8.28
N ALA A 161 25.81 3.43 -9.52
CA ALA A 161 25.51 2.66 -10.72
C ALA A 161 26.29 1.34 -10.79
N THR A 162 27.59 1.37 -10.45
CA THR A 162 28.44 0.17 -10.41
C THR A 162 27.95 -0.83 -9.35
N ALA A 163 27.63 -0.35 -8.15
CA ALA A 163 27.08 -1.20 -7.09
C ALA A 163 25.73 -1.80 -7.49
N THR A 164 24.88 -1.02 -8.15
CA THR A 164 23.57 -1.47 -8.66
C THR A 164 23.71 -2.58 -9.69
N ALA A 165 24.64 -2.45 -10.64
CA ALA A 165 24.93 -3.50 -11.62
C ALA A 165 25.47 -4.79 -10.96
N ALA A 166 26.31 -4.66 -9.93
CA ALA A 166 26.80 -5.79 -9.16
C ALA A 166 25.66 -6.48 -8.38
N ALA A 167 24.77 -5.71 -7.77
CA ALA A 167 23.60 -6.22 -7.05
C ALA A 167 22.63 -6.95 -7.99
N ALA A 168 22.33 -6.40 -9.17
CA ALA A 168 21.52 -7.09 -10.18
C ALA A 168 22.15 -8.41 -10.63
N SER A 169 23.47 -8.43 -10.83
CA SER A 169 24.21 -9.66 -11.17
C SER A 169 24.14 -10.70 -10.05
N ALA A 170 24.27 -10.26 -8.80
CA ALA A 170 24.16 -11.12 -7.63
C ALA A 170 22.73 -11.64 -7.40
N ALA A 171 21.70 -10.81 -7.64
CA ALA A 171 20.29 -11.21 -7.59
C ALA A 171 19.98 -12.30 -8.62
N ALA A 172 20.46 -12.13 -9.86
CA ALA A 172 20.34 -13.14 -10.91
C ALA A 172 21.02 -14.47 -10.50
N ALA A 173 22.24 -14.40 -9.94
CA ALA A 173 22.94 -15.58 -9.44
C ALA A 173 22.25 -16.24 -8.23
N ALA A 174 21.51 -15.46 -7.43
CA ALA A 174 20.74 -15.93 -6.28
C ALA A 174 19.35 -16.47 -6.64
N GLY A 175 19.00 -16.52 -7.93
CA GLY A 175 17.76 -17.11 -8.43
C GLY A 175 16.57 -16.14 -8.52
N SER A 176 16.82 -14.84 -8.76
CA SER A 176 15.76 -13.93 -9.19
C SER A 176 14.99 -14.51 -10.37
N ALA A 177 13.67 -14.36 -10.35
CA ALA A 177 12.79 -14.81 -11.43
C ALA A 177 12.87 -13.89 -12.68
N ALA A 178 13.42 -12.69 -12.54
CA ALA A 178 13.52 -11.71 -13.63
C ALA A 178 14.78 -11.97 -14.47
N ALA A 179 14.64 -11.93 -15.80
CA ALA A 179 15.77 -12.02 -16.72
C ALA A 179 16.74 -10.83 -16.60
N SER A 180 16.24 -9.68 -16.14
CA SER A 180 16.99 -8.48 -15.83
C SER A 180 16.44 -7.86 -14.54
N PRO A 181 17.00 -8.22 -13.36
CA PRO A 181 16.52 -7.72 -12.07
C PRO A 181 16.62 -6.19 -11.98
N ASP A 182 15.50 -5.49 -11.73
CA ASP A 182 15.51 -4.07 -11.36
C ASP A 182 15.74 -3.98 -9.85
N VAL A 183 17.02 -3.90 -9.48
CA VAL A 183 17.49 -3.89 -8.10
C VAL A 183 18.02 -2.50 -7.77
N ARG A 184 17.61 -1.93 -6.63
CA ARG A 184 18.03 -0.58 -6.22
C ARG A 184 18.32 -0.52 -4.73
N LEU A 185 19.30 0.30 -4.35
CA LEU A 185 19.69 0.48 -2.96
C LEU A 185 18.74 1.45 -2.26
N ALA A 186 18.26 1.06 -1.08
CA ALA A 186 17.38 1.85 -0.25
C ALA A 186 17.92 1.95 1.19
N GLU A 187 17.59 3.05 1.85
CA GLU A 187 17.89 3.30 3.27
C GLU A 187 16.61 3.13 4.08
N LEU A 188 16.68 2.38 5.18
CA LEU A 188 15.61 2.19 6.15
C LEU A 188 15.36 3.51 6.90
N VAL A 189 14.13 3.99 6.82
CA VAL A 189 13.66 5.22 7.47
C VAL A 189 12.95 4.89 8.77
N GLU A 190 12.08 3.87 8.74
CA GLU A 190 11.27 3.48 9.88
C GLU A 190 11.09 1.96 9.95
N ASP A 191 11.13 1.41 11.15
CA ASP A 191 10.86 -0.02 11.43
C ASP A 191 10.27 -0.15 12.84
N GLN A 192 8.96 0.08 12.96
CA GLN A 192 8.31 0.10 14.27
C GLN A 192 6.84 -0.31 14.21
N VAL A 193 6.27 -0.60 15.39
CA VAL A 193 4.83 -0.85 15.54
C VAL A 193 4.16 0.45 15.98
N LEU A 194 3.25 0.96 15.14
CA LEU A 194 2.34 2.03 15.50
C LEU A 194 1.07 1.46 16.13
N THR A 195 0.58 2.11 17.18
CA THR A 195 -0.70 1.79 17.83
C THR A 195 -1.51 3.06 17.98
N ALA A 196 -2.78 3.04 17.55
CA ALA A 196 -3.67 4.17 17.72
C ALA A 196 -4.01 4.40 19.21
N PRO A 197 -4.11 5.66 19.68
CA PRO A 197 -3.91 6.90 18.92
C PRO A 197 -2.42 7.25 18.72
N CYS A 198 -2.02 7.50 17.48
CA CYS A 198 -0.69 8.02 17.09
C CYS A 198 -0.81 9.29 16.25
N ALA A 199 0.31 9.96 15.95
CA ALA A 199 0.32 11.08 15.01
C ALA A 199 0.04 10.63 13.56
N THR A 200 -0.25 11.59 12.68
CA THR A 200 -0.25 11.41 11.23
C THR A 200 1.19 11.37 10.72
N GLU A 201 1.51 10.33 9.95
CA GLU A 201 2.77 10.18 9.23
C GLU A 201 2.68 10.88 7.87
N VAL A 202 3.82 11.39 7.41
CA VAL A 202 3.92 12.10 6.13
C VAL A 202 5.14 11.61 5.37
N LEU A 203 4.93 11.15 4.15
CA LEU A 203 6.00 10.90 3.19
C LEU A 203 5.95 11.91 2.05
N HIS A 204 7.11 12.12 1.44
CA HIS A 204 7.32 13.00 0.30
C HIS A 204 7.79 12.19 -0.91
N PRO A 205 7.88 12.80 -2.10
CA PRO A 205 8.33 12.10 -3.31
C PRO A 205 9.71 11.46 -3.18
N THR A 206 10.53 11.97 -2.28
CA THR A 206 11.94 11.67 -2.21
C THR A 206 12.49 11.39 -0.81
N CYS A 207 11.68 11.59 0.23
CA CYS A 207 12.09 11.39 1.62
C CYS A 207 10.88 11.06 2.52
N GLY A 208 11.15 10.60 3.74
CA GLY A 208 10.12 10.28 4.73
C GLY A 208 9.52 8.89 4.54
N GLY A 209 10.25 7.99 3.87
CA GLY A 209 9.80 6.62 3.64
C GLY A 209 8.84 6.51 2.45
N ASN A 210 9.25 7.02 1.28
CA ASN A 210 8.44 6.96 0.05
C ASN A 210 8.08 5.51 -0.35
N LEU A 211 8.92 4.56 0.04
CA LEU A 211 8.60 3.15 -0.01
C LEU A 211 8.15 2.69 1.36
N HIS A 212 7.02 2.00 1.46
CA HIS A 212 6.63 1.40 2.74
C HIS A 212 5.82 0.12 2.58
N ALA A 213 5.87 -0.70 3.62
CA ALA A 213 5.01 -1.86 3.80
C ALA A 213 4.21 -1.69 5.09
N PHE A 214 2.95 -2.12 5.07
CA PHE A 214 2.09 -2.16 6.25
C PHE A 214 1.72 -3.59 6.58
N THR A 215 2.02 -4.03 7.80
CA THR A 215 1.57 -5.33 8.31
C THR A 215 0.70 -5.12 9.53
N ALA A 216 -0.59 -5.46 9.43
CA ALA A 216 -1.53 -5.32 10.52
C ALA A 216 -1.20 -6.27 11.68
N VAL A 217 -0.92 -5.71 12.86
CA VAL A 217 -0.69 -6.50 14.10
C VAL A 217 -2.03 -6.88 14.71
N THR A 218 -2.95 -5.93 14.78
CA THR A 218 -4.37 -6.16 15.07
C THR A 218 -5.20 -5.70 13.88
N ALA A 219 -6.51 -5.99 13.87
CA ALA A 219 -7.38 -5.38 12.87
C ALA A 219 -7.29 -3.84 13.00
N CYS A 220 -6.98 -3.16 11.91
CA CYS A 220 -6.69 -1.72 11.93
C CYS A 220 -7.26 -1.01 10.71
N ALA A 221 -7.28 0.32 10.75
CA ALA A 221 -7.62 1.13 9.58
C ALA A 221 -6.69 2.32 9.43
N VAL A 222 -6.22 2.56 8.21
CA VAL A 222 -5.37 3.70 7.83
C VAL A 222 -6.14 4.61 6.89
N LEU A 223 -6.28 5.88 7.26
CA LEU A 223 -6.81 6.93 6.40
C LEU A 223 -5.64 7.60 5.67
N ASP A 224 -5.66 7.53 4.34
CA ASP A 224 -4.65 8.11 3.48
C ASP A 224 -5.20 9.30 2.68
N VAL A 225 -4.36 10.33 2.55
CA VAL A 225 -4.51 11.42 1.58
C VAL A 225 -3.31 11.37 0.64
N LEU A 226 -3.54 11.10 -0.65
CA LEU A 226 -2.49 11.03 -1.67
C LEU A 226 -2.57 12.30 -2.52
N ALA A 227 -1.44 13.00 -2.71
CA ALA A 227 -1.36 14.21 -3.52
C ALA A 227 -0.09 14.22 -4.41
N PRO A 228 -0.22 14.11 -5.75
CA PRO A 228 -1.42 13.66 -6.48
C PRO A 228 -1.73 12.16 -6.26
N PRO A 229 -2.86 11.63 -6.75
CA PRO A 229 -3.09 10.19 -6.79
C PRO A 229 -2.18 9.49 -7.81
N TYR A 230 -2.15 8.16 -7.71
CA TYR A 230 -1.57 7.30 -8.74
C TYR A 230 -2.24 7.57 -10.10
N ASN A 231 -1.43 7.51 -11.15
CA ASN A 231 -1.86 7.64 -12.54
C ASN A 231 -0.78 7.00 -13.43
N ALA A 232 -1.08 5.82 -13.98
CA ALA A 232 -0.13 5.07 -14.79
C ALA A 232 0.27 5.82 -16.07
N ASP A 233 -0.67 6.52 -16.71
CA ASP A 233 -0.43 7.30 -17.94
C ASP A 233 0.53 8.47 -17.70
N ALA A 234 0.54 9.01 -16.47
CA ALA A 234 1.46 10.05 -16.03
C ALA A 234 2.74 9.49 -15.38
N GLY A 235 3.02 8.18 -15.53
CA GLY A 235 4.20 7.53 -14.98
C GLY A 235 4.16 7.30 -13.46
N ARG A 236 3.00 7.51 -12.82
CA ARG A 236 2.80 7.32 -11.37
C ARG A 236 2.06 6.01 -11.11
N HIS A 237 2.63 4.88 -11.51
CA HIS A 237 2.10 3.57 -11.15
C HIS A 237 2.67 3.13 -9.79
N CYS A 238 1.90 2.32 -9.06
CA CYS A 238 2.37 1.67 -7.84
C CYS A 238 3.20 0.45 -8.24
N SER A 239 4.48 0.45 -7.88
CA SER A 239 5.38 -0.70 -8.01
C SER A 239 5.59 -1.35 -6.65
N TYR A 240 5.75 -2.67 -6.64
CA TYR A 240 5.96 -3.45 -5.42
C TYR A 240 7.38 -4.00 -5.37
N PHE A 241 7.92 -4.15 -4.16
CA PHE A 241 9.32 -4.51 -3.95
C PHE A 241 9.49 -5.61 -2.91
N HIS A 242 10.54 -6.41 -3.06
CA HIS A 242 11.02 -7.32 -2.01
C HIS A 242 12.42 -6.91 -1.56
N GLU A 243 12.68 -7.06 -0.26
CA GLU A 243 14.01 -6.91 0.30
C GLU A 243 14.86 -8.14 -0.02
N LEU A 244 16.03 -7.92 -0.63
CA LEU A 244 16.97 -8.97 -0.98
C LEU A 244 17.97 -9.21 0.15
N SER A 245 17.54 -9.94 1.19
CA SER A 245 18.38 -10.28 2.35
C SER A 245 19.68 -11.01 1.97
N SER A 246 19.67 -11.75 0.86
CA SER A 246 20.85 -12.44 0.30
C SER A 246 21.96 -11.48 -0.13
N LEU A 247 21.63 -10.21 -0.40
CA LEU A 247 22.56 -9.18 -0.83
C LEU A 247 23.04 -8.26 0.29
N SER A 248 22.66 -8.55 1.54
CA SER A 248 23.04 -7.75 2.72
C SER A 248 24.56 -7.64 2.96
N THR A 249 25.35 -8.55 2.37
CA THR A 249 26.81 -8.59 2.48
C THR A 249 27.53 -7.88 1.34
N LEU A 250 26.81 -7.38 0.32
CA LEU A 250 27.44 -6.66 -0.77
C LEU A 250 28.06 -5.34 -0.27
N PRO A 251 29.24 -4.96 -0.78
CA PRO A 251 29.84 -3.68 -0.45
C PRO A 251 28.92 -2.52 -0.82
N LEU A 252 28.73 -1.58 0.11
CA LEU A 252 28.03 -0.34 -0.19
C LEU A 252 28.90 0.59 -1.05
N PRO A 253 28.28 1.45 -1.89
CA PRO A 253 28.99 2.50 -2.60
C PRO A 253 29.85 3.37 -1.67
N PRO A 254 31.07 3.79 -2.09
CA PRO A 254 31.87 4.77 -1.38
C PRO A 254 31.07 6.03 -0.99
N GLY A 255 31.28 6.52 0.23
CA GLY A 255 30.55 7.68 0.76
C GLY A 255 29.27 7.33 1.52
N ILE A 256 28.80 6.07 1.43
CA ILE A 256 27.70 5.55 2.25
C ILE A 256 28.31 4.81 3.44
N ASN A 257 28.28 5.43 4.61
CA ASN A 257 28.77 4.80 5.83
C ASN A 257 27.66 3.92 6.41
N GLY A 258 27.82 2.60 6.30
CA GLY A 258 27.03 1.64 7.06
C GLY A 258 27.31 1.81 8.56
N GLY A 259 26.51 2.64 9.23
CA GLY A 259 26.55 2.78 10.68
C GLY A 259 26.20 1.48 11.40
N ARG A 260 26.21 1.49 12.74
CA ARG A 260 25.76 0.35 13.54
C ARG A 260 24.33 -0.03 13.12
N GLY A 261 24.16 -1.25 12.64
CA GLY A 261 22.88 -1.81 12.21
C GLY A 261 22.67 -1.88 10.69
N ASN A 262 23.58 -1.31 9.87
CA ASN A 262 23.50 -1.23 8.40
C ASN A 262 22.05 -0.98 7.90
N PRO A 263 21.55 0.27 7.93
CA PRO A 263 20.16 0.57 7.55
C PRO A 263 19.89 0.40 6.05
N PHE A 264 20.87 -0.07 5.27
CA PHE A 264 20.74 -0.16 3.82
C PHE A 264 20.35 -1.56 3.37
N CYS A 265 19.43 -1.65 2.41
CA CYS A 265 19.05 -2.89 1.78
C CYS A 265 18.90 -2.73 0.26
N TRP A 266 18.96 -3.85 -0.44
CA TRP A 266 18.68 -3.91 -1.88
C TRP A 266 17.22 -4.31 -2.05
N LEU A 267 16.47 -3.54 -2.83
CA LEU A 267 15.09 -3.80 -3.16
C LEU A 267 14.98 -4.20 -4.63
N GLU A 268 14.23 -5.26 -4.89
CA GLU A 268 13.92 -5.72 -6.24
C GLU A 268 12.43 -5.55 -6.54
N GLU A 269 12.10 -5.00 -7.70
CA GLU A 269 10.70 -4.92 -8.13
C GLU A 269 10.12 -6.31 -8.41
N PHE A 270 8.89 -6.55 -7.95
CA PHE A 270 8.17 -7.78 -8.22
C PHE A 270 6.69 -7.51 -8.51
N GLN A 271 6.01 -8.50 -9.08
CA GLN A 271 4.56 -8.47 -9.22
C GLN A 271 3.93 -9.28 -8.07
N PRO A 272 3.07 -8.67 -7.23
CA PRO A 272 2.32 -9.39 -6.22
C PRO A 272 1.55 -10.56 -6.83
N SER A 273 1.50 -11.67 -6.09
CA SER A 273 0.70 -12.82 -6.47
C SER A 273 -0.80 -12.50 -6.39
N ASP A 274 -1.60 -13.29 -7.10
CA ASP A 274 -3.07 -13.13 -7.19
C ASP A 274 -3.81 -13.26 -5.84
N ASP A 275 -3.11 -13.70 -4.78
CA ASP A 275 -3.63 -13.80 -3.41
C ASP A 275 -3.60 -12.45 -2.66
N PHE A 276 -2.80 -11.47 -3.11
CA PHE A 276 -2.87 -10.10 -2.62
C PHE A 276 -4.08 -9.40 -3.24
N VAL A 277 -5.19 -9.41 -2.50
CA VAL A 277 -6.46 -8.82 -2.95
C VAL A 277 -6.87 -7.65 -2.06
N VAL A 278 -7.00 -6.48 -2.68
CA VAL A 278 -7.66 -5.30 -2.09
C VAL A 278 -9.05 -5.16 -2.69
N GLN A 279 -10.08 -5.37 -1.86
CA GLN A 279 -11.47 -5.28 -2.28
C GLN A 279 -12.04 -3.89 -2.04
N ARG A 280 -12.81 -3.38 -3.00
CA ARG A 280 -13.53 -2.11 -2.82
C ARG A 280 -14.73 -2.31 -1.90
N GLY A 281 -14.73 -1.60 -0.77
CA GLY A 281 -15.84 -1.55 0.17
C GLY A 281 -16.74 -0.33 -0.04
N GLN A 282 -17.86 -0.30 0.68
CA GLN A 282 -18.78 0.83 0.68
C GLN A 282 -18.46 1.79 1.83
N TYR A 283 -18.08 3.03 1.52
CA TYR A 283 -17.96 4.07 2.52
C TYR A 283 -19.35 4.47 3.07
N ARG A 284 -19.51 4.44 4.40
CA ARG A 284 -20.77 4.73 5.10
C ARG A 284 -20.71 5.94 6.04
N GLY A 285 -19.55 6.60 6.11
CA GLY A 285 -19.40 7.83 6.89
C GLY A 285 -20.05 9.05 6.23
N PRO A 286 -19.89 10.24 6.84
CA PRO A 286 -20.39 11.50 6.28
C PRO A 286 -19.85 11.77 4.88
N LYS A 287 -20.74 12.02 3.91
CA LYS A 287 -20.36 12.28 2.52
C LYS A 287 -19.64 13.62 2.35
N VAL A 288 -18.65 13.64 1.48
CA VAL A 288 -18.05 14.88 0.96
C VAL A 288 -19.01 15.53 -0.03
N ILE A 289 -19.23 16.83 0.12
CA ILE A 289 -20.05 17.65 -0.77
C ILE A 289 -19.12 18.64 -1.48
N GLU A 290 -18.94 18.46 -2.78
CA GLU A 290 -18.25 19.45 -3.60
C GLU A 290 -19.09 20.71 -3.75
N ARG A 291 -18.56 21.84 -3.27
CA ARG A 291 -19.16 23.15 -3.53
C ARG A 291 -18.60 23.68 -4.83
N ARG A 292 -19.40 23.66 -5.90
CA ARG A 292 -19.09 24.44 -7.10
C ARG A 292 -19.11 25.93 -6.71
N LYS A 293 -18.11 26.70 -7.14
CA LYS A 293 -18.19 28.16 -7.07
C LYS A 293 -19.47 28.59 -7.82
N PRO A 294 -20.31 29.49 -7.28
CA PRO A 294 -21.37 30.08 -8.08
C PRO A 294 -20.70 30.74 -9.29
N VAL A 295 -21.06 30.29 -10.49
CA VAL A 295 -20.69 30.99 -11.72
C VAL A 295 -21.33 32.36 -11.60
N HIS A 296 -20.53 33.39 -11.33
CA HIS A 296 -20.99 34.75 -11.52
C HIS A 296 -21.30 34.90 -13.01
N SER A 297 -22.58 35.01 -13.33
CA SER A 297 -23.06 35.37 -14.65
C SER A 297 -22.38 36.66 -15.07
N PRO A 298 -21.62 36.69 -16.19
CA PRO A 298 -21.15 37.96 -16.70
C PRO A 298 -22.35 38.80 -17.12
N SER A 299 -22.39 40.02 -16.60
CA SER A 299 -23.34 41.06 -17.02
C SER A 299 -23.34 41.17 -18.54
N SER A 300 -24.54 41.20 -19.11
CA SER A 300 -24.83 41.34 -20.53
C SER A 300 -24.08 42.54 -21.13
N THR A 301 -23.08 42.25 -21.96
CA THR A 301 -22.80 43.05 -23.16
C THR A 301 -22.47 42.08 -24.29
N ALA A 302 -23.38 42.03 -25.27
CA ALA A 302 -23.33 41.14 -26.41
C ALA A 302 -22.23 41.57 -27.39
N VAL A 303 -21.35 40.64 -27.75
CA VAL A 303 -20.72 40.61 -29.08
C VAL A 303 -20.82 39.17 -29.58
N ALA A 304 -21.55 39.00 -30.68
CA ALA A 304 -21.84 37.72 -31.30
C ALA A 304 -20.57 37.03 -31.83
N LYS A 305 -20.43 35.72 -31.57
CA LYS A 305 -19.57 34.83 -32.35
C LYS A 305 -20.22 33.46 -32.54
N ALA A 306 -20.06 32.95 -33.76
CA ALA A 306 -20.75 31.83 -34.42
C ALA A 306 -20.79 30.49 -33.65
N PRO A 307 -21.75 29.59 -33.97
CA PRO A 307 -22.04 28.41 -33.16
C PRO A 307 -20.98 27.32 -33.38
N ARG A 308 -20.38 26.86 -32.29
CA ARG A 308 -19.63 25.59 -32.27
C ARG A 308 -20.56 24.48 -31.80
N THR A 309 -20.62 23.44 -32.62
CA THR A 309 -21.41 22.22 -32.47
C THR A 309 -21.21 21.57 -31.10
N SER A 310 -22.30 21.25 -30.44
CA SER A 310 -22.37 20.52 -29.18
C SER A 310 -21.87 19.09 -29.35
N PHE A 311 -20.71 18.77 -28.78
CA PHE A 311 -20.37 17.38 -28.45
C PHE A 311 -20.98 17.06 -27.09
N ARG A 312 -21.91 16.10 -27.08
CA ARG A 312 -22.51 15.53 -25.87
C ARG A 312 -21.41 14.98 -24.97
N SER A 313 -21.40 15.41 -23.72
CA SER A 313 -20.63 14.80 -22.64
C SER A 313 -21.17 13.39 -22.41
N SER A 314 -20.43 12.39 -22.90
CA SER A 314 -20.55 11.02 -22.44
C SER A 314 -19.85 10.93 -21.09
N SER A 315 -20.63 10.58 -20.07
CA SER A 315 -20.21 10.11 -18.75
C SER A 315 -18.99 9.19 -18.82
N ILE A 316 -17.87 9.65 -18.26
CA ILE A 316 -16.65 8.85 -18.08
C ILE A 316 -16.86 8.00 -16.81
N PRO A 317 -16.78 6.67 -16.89
CA PRO A 317 -16.84 5.81 -15.70
C PRO A 317 -15.55 5.98 -14.88
N ALA A 318 -15.71 6.04 -13.55
CA ALA A 318 -14.61 6.02 -12.60
C ALA A 318 -13.70 4.80 -12.83
N ALA A 319 -12.39 5.02 -12.87
CA ALA A 319 -11.41 3.97 -13.03
C ALA A 319 -11.48 2.97 -11.85
N PRO A 320 -11.45 1.65 -12.10
CA PRO A 320 -11.33 0.66 -11.04
C PRO A 320 -9.92 0.68 -10.44
N PRO A 321 -9.71 0.14 -9.21
CA PRO A 321 -8.37 -0.08 -8.69
C PRO A 321 -7.57 -0.99 -9.65
N PRO A 322 -6.22 -0.91 -9.65
CA PRO A 322 -5.39 -1.65 -10.58
C PRO A 322 -5.66 -3.16 -10.46
N SER A 323 -6.37 -3.69 -11.46
CA SER A 323 -6.51 -5.11 -11.72
C SER A 323 -5.43 -5.47 -12.75
N ALA A 324 -4.68 -6.55 -12.49
CA ALA A 324 -3.75 -7.13 -13.44
C ALA A 324 -4.42 -7.27 -14.82
N ALA A 325 -3.82 -6.69 -15.85
CA ALA A 325 -4.25 -6.90 -17.23
C ALA A 325 -3.87 -8.33 -17.67
N PRO A 326 -4.71 -9.05 -18.43
CA PRO A 326 -4.40 -10.40 -18.86
C PRO A 326 -3.32 -10.40 -19.96
N LEU A 327 -2.37 -11.32 -19.85
CA LEU A 327 -1.35 -11.59 -20.87
C LEU A 327 -1.97 -12.03 -22.21
N PRO A 328 -1.38 -11.66 -23.36
CA PRO A 328 -1.78 -12.21 -24.66
C PRO A 328 -1.41 -13.70 -24.72
N GLN A 329 -2.38 -14.53 -25.13
CA GLN A 329 -2.18 -15.96 -25.40
C GLN A 329 -1.15 -16.16 -26.52
N PRO A 330 -0.23 -17.14 -26.41
CA PRO A 330 0.67 -17.46 -27.50
C PRO A 330 -0.13 -18.06 -28.67
N GLY A 331 -0.02 -17.40 -29.83
CA GLY A 331 -0.55 -17.91 -31.09
C GLY A 331 0.16 -19.21 -31.47
N VAL A 332 -0.66 -20.20 -31.82
CA VAL A 332 -0.27 -21.50 -32.33
C VAL A 332 0.54 -21.42 -33.63
N ASP A 333 1.41 -22.40 -33.78
CA ASP A 333 2.40 -22.61 -34.82
C ASP A 333 1.91 -22.44 -36.26
N SER A 334 2.82 -21.97 -37.12
CA SER A 334 2.88 -22.43 -38.51
C SER A 334 4.34 -22.60 -38.92
N VAL A 335 4.76 -23.87 -38.85
CA VAL A 335 5.98 -24.41 -39.42
C VAL A 335 5.84 -24.40 -40.95
N SER A 336 6.82 -23.83 -41.67
CA SER A 336 7.08 -24.23 -43.04
C SER A 336 8.58 -24.13 -43.37
N SER A 337 9.21 -25.30 -43.25
CA SER A 337 10.18 -25.89 -44.17
C SER A 337 11.41 -25.10 -44.64
N ILE A 338 12.53 -25.65 -44.19
CA ILE A 338 13.83 -25.75 -44.87
C ILE A 338 13.66 -26.14 -46.35
N GLU A 339 14.36 -25.47 -47.25
CA GLU A 339 15.07 -26.15 -48.35
C GLU A 339 16.32 -25.39 -48.80
N ALA A 340 17.37 -26.17 -49.05
CA ALA A 340 18.73 -25.77 -49.39
C ALA A 340 18.88 -25.35 -50.86
N GLY A 341 19.96 -24.63 -51.19
CA GLY A 341 20.47 -24.67 -52.56
C GLY A 341 21.37 -23.53 -53.02
N ARG A 342 22.69 -23.79 -52.92
CA ARG A 342 23.84 -23.20 -53.64
C ARG A 342 24.44 -21.91 -53.11
#